data_AF-A0A7C3CYG2-F1
#
_entry.id   AF-A0A7C3CYG2-F1
#
_cell.length_a   1.000
_cell.length_b   1.000
_cell.length_c   1.000
_cell.angle_alpha   90.00
_cell.angle_beta   90.00
_cell.angle_gamma   90.00
#
_symmetry.space_group_name_H-M   'P 1'
#
loop_
_entity.id
_entity.type
_entity.pdbx_description
1 polymer ?
#
loop_
_entity_poly.entity_id
_entity_poly.type
_entity_poly.pdbx_seq_one_letter_code
_entity_poly.pdbx_strand_id
1 'polypeptide(L)'
;MNEMLQTVSPIDNSIYLEKPYASDKDIQHTIELAKKVQAAWKSTSIAERAEICLAFVEAILSKQSELAEEITWQMGRPIQYAAGEISGFADRARYMIRIAENKLKNIQVEKISGFKRFIQREPVGVVLIMSPWNYPYLTAVNTVIPAIMAGNVVILKPSAQAPLVAERMQQAFEATQLPEGVFQ
;
A
#
# COMPACT_ATOMS: atom_id res chain seq x y z
N MET A 1 -25.00 -14.63 -8.50
CA MET A 1 -23.70 -14.82 -7.81
C MET A 1 -23.86 -14.25 -6.41
N ASN A 2 -23.25 -14.85 -5.39
CA ASN A 2 -23.35 -14.33 -4.03
C ASN A 2 -22.70 -12.93 -4.00
N GLU A 3 -23.45 -11.89 -3.62
CA GLU A 3 -22.98 -10.48 -3.62
C GLU A 3 -22.05 -10.17 -2.43
N MET A 4 -21.87 -11.15 -1.55
CA MET A 4 -21.05 -11.06 -0.35
C MET A 4 -19.74 -11.85 -0.51
N LEU A 5 -18.64 -11.22 -0.14
CA LEU A 5 -17.39 -11.86 0.20
C LEU A 5 -17.52 -12.50 1.59
N GLN A 6 -17.25 -13.80 1.67
CA GLN A 6 -17.09 -14.52 2.94
C GLN A 6 -15.64 -14.97 3.07
N THR A 7 -14.99 -14.60 4.18
CA THR A 7 -13.69 -15.16 4.58
C THR A 7 -13.94 -16.26 5.60
N VAL A 8 -13.71 -17.49 5.17
CA VAL A 8 -13.81 -18.66 6.05
C VAL A 8 -12.45 -18.88 6.72
N SER A 9 -12.46 -18.95 8.05
CA SER A 9 -11.27 -19.23 8.84
C SER A 9 -10.82 -20.67 8.61
N PRO A 10 -9.54 -20.93 8.26
CA PRO A 10 -9.03 -22.29 8.16
C PRO A 10 -8.80 -22.96 9.52
N ILE A 11 -8.97 -22.23 10.64
CA ILE A 11 -8.78 -22.75 12.00
C ILE A 11 -9.92 -23.70 12.37
N ASP A 12 -11.15 -23.32 12.07
CA ASP A 12 -12.37 -24.00 12.53
C ASP A 12 -13.50 -24.03 11.48
N ASN A 13 -13.26 -23.52 10.27
CA ASN A 13 -14.25 -23.36 9.20
C ASN A 13 -15.40 -22.40 9.53
N SER A 14 -15.27 -21.57 10.56
CA SER A 14 -16.23 -20.50 10.83
C SER A 14 -16.11 -19.36 9.80
N ILE A 15 -17.22 -18.63 9.57
CA ILE A 15 -17.17 -17.38 8.81
C ILE A 15 -16.57 -16.31 9.73
N TYR A 16 -15.33 -15.90 9.44
CA TYR A 16 -14.63 -14.87 10.20
C TYR A 16 -15.07 -13.47 9.81
N LEU A 17 -15.31 -13.26 8.52
CA LEU A 17 -15.76 -11.98 7.96
C LEU A 17 -16.75 -12.22 6.83
N GLU A 18 -17.81 -11.41 6.81
CA GLU A 18 -18.73 -11.30 5.68
C GLU A 18 -18.92 -9.83 5.32
N LYS A 19 -18.76 -9.48 4.04
CA LYS A 19 -18.96 -8.10 3.55
C LYS A 19 -19.38 -8.08 2.09
N PRO A 20 -20.10 -7.06 1.60
CA PRO A 20 -20.44 -6.96 0.18
C PRO A 20 -19.17 -6.79 -0.68
N TYR A 21 -19.21 -7.31 -1.90
CA TYR A 21 -18.25 -6.89 -2.93
C TYR A 21 -18.44 -5.41 -3.27
N ALA A 22 -17.37 -4.74 -3.69
CA ALA A 22 -17.46 -3.38 -4.23
C ALA A 22 -18.42 -3.38 -5.43
N SER A 23 -19.34 -2.41 -5.47
CA SER A 23 -20.21 -2.21 -6.61
C SER A 23 -19.46 -1.52 -7.76
N ASP A 24 -20.00 -1.58 -8.97
CA ASP A 24 -19.45 -0.83 -10.11
C ASP A 24 -19.34 0.68 -9.82
N LYS A 25 -20.28 1.21 -9.03
CA LYS A 25 -20.28 2.61 -8.60
C LYS A 25 -19.09 2.91 -7.68
N ASP A 26 -18.79 2.02 -6.73
CA ASP A 26 -17.66 2.20 -5.81
C ASP A 26 -16.34 2.14 -6.59
N ILE A 27 -16.20 1.16 -7.50
CA ILE A 27 -15.02 0.99 -8.35
C ILE A 27 -14.80 2.24 -9.22
N GLN A 28 -15.86 2.74 -9.87
CA GLN A 28 -15.77 3.92 -10.72
C GLN A 28 -15.38 5.16 -9.90
N HIS A 29 -15.98 5.34 -8.72
CA HIS A 29 -15.65 6.45 -7.83
C HIS A 29 -14.17 6.40 -7.39
N THR A 30 -13.67 5.23 -6.99
CA THR A 30 -12.27 5.03 -6.61
C THR A 30 -11.30 5.40 -7.74
N ILE A 31 -11.61 4.97 -8.96
CA ILE A 31 -10.79 5.28 -10.15
C ILE A 31 -10.81 6.78 -10.47
N GLU A 32 -11.98 7.42 -10.41
CA GLU A 32 -12.13 8.85 -10.66
C GLU A 32 -11.37 9.70 -9.65
N LEU A 33 -11.50 9.38 -8.36
CA LEU A 33 -10.78 10.05 -7.29
C LEU A 33 -9.27 9.88 -7.45
N ALA A 34 -8.81 8.66 -7.75
CA ALA A 34 -7.39 8.38 -7.98
C ALA A 34 -6.81 9.23 -9.11
N LYS A 35 -7.53 9.32 -10.24
CA LYS A 35 -7.14 10.15 -11.39
C LYS A 35 -7.11 11.64 -11.03
N LYS A 36 -8.11 12.10 -10.26
CA LYS A 36 -8.23 13.50 -9.85
C LYS A 36 -7.05 13.96 -9.01
N VAL A 37 -6.56 13.14 -8.09
CA VAL A 37 -5.51 13.54 -7.12
C VAL A 37 -4.09 13.28 -7.62
N GLN A 38 -3.91 12.47 -8.66
CA GLN A 38 -2.59 12.01 -9.11
C GLN A 38 -1.62 13.14 -9.48
N ALA A 39 -2.09 14.18 -10.20
CA ALA A 39 -1.23 15.28 -10.63
C ALA A 39 -0.70 16.11 -9.44
N ALA A 40 -1.53 16.32 -8.42
CA ALA A 40 -1.13 17.01 -7.19
C ALA A 40 -0.13 16.15 -6.41
N TRP A 41 -0.41 14.86 -6.23
CA TRP A 41 0.46 13.94 -5.50
C TRP A 41 1.84 13.77 -6.12
N LYS A 42 1.90 13.68 -7.45
CA LYS A 42 3.16 13.66 -8.21
C LYS A 42 4.04 14.87 -7.89
N SER A 43 3.44 16.02 -7.61
CA SER A 43 4.15 17.29 -7.37
C SER A 43 4.65 17.44 -5.94
N THR A 44 4.19 16.61 -5.00
CA THR A 44 4.73 16.53 -3.63
C THR A 44 6.21 16.17 -3.66
N SER A 45 7.02 16.66 -2.72
CA SER A 45 8.45 16.32 -2.68
C SER A 45 8.68 14.88 -2.21
N ILE A 46 9.79 14.25 -2.61
CA ILE A 46 10.14 12.89 -2.13
C ILE A 46 10.27 12.88 -0.60
N ALA A 47 10.76 13.97 0.01
CA ALA A 47 10.91 14.10 1.46
C ALA A 47 9.56 14.06 2.18
N GLU A 48 8.58 14.86 1.76
CA GLU A 48 7.23 14.84 2.33
C GLU A 48 6.57 13.47 2.15
N ARG A 49 6.74 12.83 0.98
CA ARG A 49 6.26 11.46 0.76
C ARG A 49 6.89 10.46 1.72
N ALA A 50 8.19 10.62 2.01
CA ALA A 50 8.91 9.76 2.94
C ALA A 50 8.38 9.93 4.37
N GLU A 51 8.15 11.16 4.83
CA GLU A 51 7.60 11.45 6.15
C GLU A 51 6.21 10.80 6.33
N ILE A 52 5.33 10.96 5.35
CA ILE A 52 4.00 10.32 5.32
C ILE A 52 4.13 8.79 5.38
N CYS A 53 4.98 8.21 4.54
CA CYS A 53 5.16 6.76 4.49
C CYS A 53 5.80 6.20 5.78
N LEU A 54 6.69 6.94 6.44
CA LEU A 54 7.24 6.55 7.74
C LEU A 54 6.18 6.60 8.83
N ALA A 55 5.36 7.65 8.87
CA ALA A 55 4.24 7.74 9.80
C ALA A 55 3.24 6.59 9.61
N PHE A 56 2.96 6.21 8.36
CA PHE A 56 2.15 5.03 8.01
C PHE A 56 2.74 3.73 8.57
N VAL A 57 4.07 3.53 8.46
CA VAL A 57 4.74 2.36 9.02
C VAL A 57 4.58 2.30 10.54
N GLU A 58 4.76 3.43 11.23
CA GLU A 58 4.59 3.50 12.68
C GLU A 58 3.12 3.24 13.10
N ALA A 59 2.16 3.74 12.32
CA ALA A 59 0.74 3.49 12.56
C ALA A 59 0.41 1.98 12.49
N ILE A 60 0.94 1.27 11.47
CA ILE A 60 0.80 -0.20 11.37
C ILE A 60 1.45 -0.92 12.55
N LEU A 61 2.68 -0.51 12.92
CA LEU A 61 3.40 -1.12 14.04
C LEU A 61 2.67 -0.94 15.38
N SER A 62 2.00 0.20 15.58
CA SER A 62 1.21 0.44 16.79
C SER A 62 0.04 -0.54 16.98
N LYS A 63 -0.35 -1.24 15.90
CA LYS A 63 -1.46 -2.21 15.87
C LYS A 63 -0.99 -3.66 15.76
N GLN A 64 0.30 -3.94 15.88
CA GLN A 64 0.89 -5.25 15.57
C GLN A 64 0.14 -6.44 16.18
N SER A 65 -0.28 -6.37 17.44
CA SER A 65 -1.02 -7.47 18.11
C SER A 65 -2.38 -7.73 17.48
N GLU A 66 -3.14 -6.69 17.17
CA GLU A 66 -4.45 -6.76 16.51
C GLU A 66 -4.30 -7.36 15.11
N LEU A 67 -3.35 -6.85 14.33
CA LEU A 67 -3.09 -7.33 12.97
C LEU A 67 -2.62 -8.80 12.96
N ALA A 68 -1.85 -9.21 13.97
CA ALA A 68 -1.40 -10.59 14.12
C ALA A 68 -2.57 -11.56 14.34
N GLU A 69 -3.53 -11.16 15.18
CA GLU A 69 -4.75 -11.93 15.42
C GLU A 69 -5.59 -12.03 14.15
N GLU A 70 -5.79 -10.92 13.44
CA GLU A 70 -6.54 -10.90 12.18
C GLU A 70 -5.93 -11.81 11.11
N ILE A 71 -4.60 -11.78 10.93
CA ILE A 71 -3.91 -12.67 9.98
C ILE A 71 -4.11 -14.13 10.40
N THR A 72 -4.00 -14.42 11.70
CA THR A 72 -4.15 -15.78 12.23
C THR A 72 -5.53 -16.33 11.89
N TRP A 73 -6.59 -15.57 12.17
CA TRP A 73 -7.96 -16.00 11.86
C TRP A 73 -8.27 -16.05 10.36
N GLN A 74 -7.75 -15.10 9.58
CA GLN A 74 -8.03 -15.05 8.14
C GLN A 74 -7.32 -16.15 7.36
N MET A 75 -6.06 -16.47 7.67
CA MET A 75 -5.25 -17.37 6.83
C MET A 75 -4.52 -18.49 7.58
N GLY A 76 -4.78 -18.65 8.89
CA GLY A 76 -4.32 -19.80 9.68
C GLY A 76 -2.85 -19.77 10.06
N ARG A 77 -2.13 -18.67 9.83
CA ARG A 77 -0.74 -18.53 10.31
C ARG A 77 -0.75 -18.63 11.83
N PRO A 78 0.05 -19.52 12.45
CA PRO A 78 0.18 -19.54 13.89
C PRO A 78 0.63 -18.16 14.41
N ILE A 79 -0.04 -17.65 15.44
CA ILE A 79 0.14 -16.29 15.97
C ILE A 79 1.60 -15.93 16.25
N GLN A 80 2.40 -16.90 16.71
CA GLN A 80 3.84 -16.74 16.97
C GLN A 80 4.66 -16.29 15.74
N TYR A 81 4.18 -16.57 14.52
CA TYR A 81 4.85 -16.17 13.28
C TYR A 81 4.31 -14.86 12.70
N ALA A 82 3.14 -14.38 13.15
CA ALA A 82 2.51 -13.19 12.60
C ALA A 82 3.31 -11.92 12.91
N ALA A 83 3.91 -11.84 14.11
CA ALA A 83 4.79 -10.73 14.48
C ALA A 83 5.96 -10.56 13.50
N GLY A 84 6.52 -11.68 12.99
CA GLY A 84 7.62 -11.67 12.02
C GLY A 84 7.22 -11.12 10.65
N GLU A 85 5.96 -11.28 10.25
CA GLU A 85 5.45 -10.66 9.02
C GLU A 85 5.39 -9.14 9.15
N ILE A 86 4.85 -8.64 10.27
CA ILE A 86 4.72 -7.21 10.52
C ILE A 86 6.08 -6.53 10.69
N SER A 87 7.04 -7.18 11.36
CA SER A 87 8.41 -6.66 11.42
C SER A 87 9.06 -6.63 10.03
N GLY A 88 8.89 -7.69 9.25
CA GLY A 88 9.38 -7.74 7.87
C GLY A 88 8.73 -6.68 6.97
N PHE A 89 7.45 -6.38 7.18
CA PHE A 89 6.74 -5.29 6.51
C PHE A 89 7.45 -3.95 6.76
N ALA A 90 7.75 -3.65 8.02
CA ALA A 90 8.38 -2.39 8.41
C ALA A 90 9.81 -2.27 7.85
N ASP A 91 10.58 -3.36 7.89
CA ASP A 91 11.94 -3.39 7.33
C ASP A 91 11.95 -3.13 5.82
N ARG A 92 11.03 -3.77 5.09
CA ARG A 92 10.88 -3.55 3.64
C ARG A 92 10.45 -2.12 3.35
N ALA A 93 9.45 -1.61 4.05
CA ALA A 93 8.97 -0.24 3.89
C ALA A 93 10.08 0.78 4.13
N ARG A 94 10.75 0.72 5.29
CA ARG A 94 11.84 1.62 5.66
C ARG A 94 13.00 1.56 4.66
N TYR A 95 13.34 0.35 4.18
CA TYR A 95 14.34 0.20 3.13
C TYR A 95 13.95 0.96 1.85
N MET A 96 12.73 0.76 1.35
CA MET A 96 12.26 1.37 0.10
C MET A 96 12.12 2.89 0.22
N ILE A 97 11.65 3.39 1.36
CA ILE A 97 11.59 4.84 1.67
C ILE A 97 13.00 5.43 1.65
N ARG A 98 13.95 4.82 2.37
CA ARG A 98 15.33 5.30 2.48
C ARG A 98 16.04 5.41 1.14
N ILE A 99 15.81 4.47 0.22
CA ILE A 99 16.49 4.49 -1.08
C ILE A 99 15.79 5.38 -2.12
N ALA A 100 14.55 5.83 -1.87
CA ALA A 100 13.70 6.47 -2.86
C ALA A 100 14.36 7.71 -3.47
N GLU A 101 14.91 8.61 -2.65
CA GLU A 101 15.56 9.83 -3.12
C GLU A 101 16.71 9.53 -4.09
N ASN A 102 17.60 8.61 -3.71
CA ASN A 102 18.73 8.22 -4.55
C ASN A 102 18.29 7.49 -5.83
N LYS A 103 17.20 6.73 -5.80
CA LYS A 103 16.70 5.97 -6.96
C LYS A 103 15.87 6.82 -7.92
N LEU A 104 15.22 7.87 -7.42
CA LEU A 104 14.35 8.75 -8.20
C LEU A 104 15.04 10.01 -8.71
N LYS A 105 16.23 10.35 -8.19
CA LYS A 105 16.99 11.50 -8.70
C LYS A 105 17.30 11.41 -10.19
N ASN A 106 17.44 12.57 -10.81
CA ASN A 106 17.83 12.72 -12.21
C ASN A 106 19.19 12.06 -12.49
N ILE A 107 19.23 11.24 -13.52
CA ILE A 107 20.46 10.64 -14.04
C ILE A 107 21.14 11.68 -14.91
N GLN A 108 22.37 12.06 -14.56
CA GLN A 108 23.15 12.98 -15.34
C GLN A 108 23.63 12.30 -16.63
N VAL A 109 23.58 13.02 -17.74
CA VAL A 109 24.12 12.59 -19.04
C VAL A 109 25.24 13.54 -19.46
N GLU A 110 25.91 13.23 -20.56
CA GLU A 110 27.00 14.06 -21.08
C GLU A 110 26.56 15.53 -21.24
N LYS A 111 27.40 16.44 -20.76
CA LYS A 111 27.15 17.88 -20.80
C LYS A 111 27.43 18.40 -22.22
N ILE A 112 26.54 19.23 -22.72
CA ILE A 112 26.75 20.01 -23.94
C ILE A 112 26.65 21.47 -23.55
N SER A 113 27.63 22.28 -23.96
CA SER A 113 27.65 23.71 -23.66
C SER A 113 26.34 24.37 -24.12
N GLY A 114 25.72 25.18 -23.25
CA GLY A 114 24.44 25.83 -23.52
C GLY A 114 23.18 24.98 -23.24
N PHE A 115 23.31 23.69 -22.87
CA PHE A 115 22.17 22.82 -22.61
C PHE A 115 22.18 22.20 -21.20
N LYS A 116 20.99 22.12 -20.57
CA LYS A 116 20.76 21.29 -19.37
C LYS A 116 20.15 19.96 -19.81
N ARG A 117 20.85 18.85 -19.54
CA ARG A 117 20.46 17.51 -19.97
C ARG A 117 20.46 16.54 -18.79
N PHE A 118 19.41 15.74 -18.66
CA PHE A 118 19.31 14.66 -17.68
C PHE A 118 18.20 13.68 -18.11
N ILE A 119 18.22 12.48 -17.55
CA ILE A 119 17.11 11.52 -17.63
C ILE A 119 16.37 11.54 -16.30
N GLN A 120 15.07 11.78 -16.34
CA GLN A 120 14.20 11.77 -15.18
C GLN A 120 13.29 10.55 -15.20
N ARG A 121 12.96 10.05 -14.00
CA ARG A 121 11.92 9.04 -13.82
C ARG A 121 10.63 9.76 -13.46
N GLU A 122 9.57 9.43 -14.18
CA GLU A 122 8.24 9.96 -13.95
C GLU A 122 7.35 8.85 -13.39
N PRO A 123 6.43 9.15 -12.45
CA PRO A 123 5.42 8.18 -12.04
C PRO A 123 4.56 7.76 -13.24
N VAL A 124 4.11 6.52 -13.22
CA VAL A 124 3.24 5.95 -14.27
C VAL A 124 1.79 6.44 -14.15
N GLY A 125 1.37 6.90 -12.96
CA GLY A 125 0.04 7.47 -12.73
C GLY A 125 -0.72 6.75 -11.63
N VAL A 126 -1.87 6.17 -11.97
CA VAL A 126 -2.70 5.34 -11.07
C VAL A 126 -2.29 3.88 -11.25
N VAL A 127 -2.06 3.16 -10.15
CA VAL A 127 -1.61 1.76 -10.17
C VAL A 127 -2.57 0.89 -9.35
N LEU A 128 -3.09 -0.16 -9.97
CA LEU A 128 -3.80 -1.23 -9.26
C LEU A 128 -2.79 -2.26 -8.77
N ILE A 129 -2.78 -2.52 -7.47
CA ILE A 129 -1.97 -3.54 -6.83
C ILE A 129 -2.89 -4.68 -6.39
N MET A 130 -2.54 -5.90 -6.79
CA MET A 130 -3.22 -7.12 -6.34
C MET A 130 -2.27 -7.94 -5.46
N SER A 131 -2.57 -8.05 -4.17
CA SER A 131 -1.71 -8.78 -3.22
C SER A 131 -2.26 -10.18 -2.89
N PRO A 132 -1.38 -11.20 -2.75
CA PRO A 132 -1.78 -12.54 -2.34
C PRO A 132 -2.09 -12.64 -0.84
N TRP A 133 -2.61 -13.79 -0.41
CA TRP A 133 -3.05 -14.04 0.97
C TRP A 133 -1.98 -14.61 1.91
N ASN A 134 -0.86 -15.13 1.40
CA ASN A 134 0.09 -15.92 2.18
C ASN A 134 1.06 -15.09 3.02
N TYR A 135 1.28 -13.83 2.65
CA TYR A 135 1.99 -12.81 3.42
C TYR A 135 1.36 -11.46 3.08
N PRO A 136 0.11 -11.22 3.48
CA PRO A 136 -0.71 -10.17 2.89
C PRO A 136 -0.14 -8.76 3.15
N TYR A 137 0.46 -8.50 4.31
CA TYR A 137 1.13 -7.20 4.56
C TYR A 137 2.47 -7.12 3.83
N LEU A 138 3.32 -8.15 3.97
CA LEU A 138 4.67 -8.11 3.40
C LEU A 138 4.66 -8.02 1.87
N THR A 139 3.72 -8.69 1.22
CA THR A 139 3.61 -8.67 -0.25
C THR A 139 3.01 -7.36 -0.75
N ALA A 140 1.98 -6.82 -0.07
CA ALA A 140 1.40 -5.53 -0.42
C ALA A 140 2.42 -4.39 -0.30
N VAL A 141 3.16 -4.35 0.81
CA VAL A 141 4.08 -3.22 1.09
C VAL A 141 5.19 -3.10 0.07
N ASN A 142 5.69 -4.23 -0.45
CA ASN A 142 6.74 -4.30 -1.47
C ASN A 142 6.37 -3.55 -2.77
N THR A 143 5.09 -3.29 -3.00
CA THR A 143 4.59 -2.56 -4.17
C THR A 143 3.95 -1.22 -3.80
N VAL A 144 3.25 -1.14 -2.65
CA VAL A 144 2.55 0.08 -2.22
C VAL A 144 3.55 1.21 -1.91
N ILE A 145 4.55 0.96 -1.07
CA ILE A 145 5.53 1.98 -0.69
C ILE A 145 6.29 2.53 -1.89
N PRO A 146 6.92 1.72 -2.78
CA PRO A 146 7.65 2.27 -3.90
C PRO A 146 6.74 2.98 -4.91
N ALA A 147 5.48 2.55 -5.07
CA ALA A 147 4.52 3.25 -5.92
C ALA A 147 4.20 4.65 -5.38
N ILE A 148 3.85 4.76 -4.10
CA ILE A 148 3.57 6.02 -3.41
C ILE A 148 4.81 6.92 -3.43
N MET A 149 5.98 6.40 -3.06
CA MET A 149 7.25 7.14 -3.05
C MET A 149 7.65 7.69 -4.43
N ALA A 150 7.30 6.98 -5.51
CA ALA A 150 7.54 7.42 -6.88
C ALA A 150 6.54 8.51 -7.37
N GLY A 151 5.50 8.84 -6.59
CA GLY A 151 4.48 9.82 -6.96
C GLY A 151 3.28 9.22 -7.69
N ASN A 152 3.07 7.90 -7.58
CA ASN A 152 1.87 7.25 -8.07
C ASN A 152 0.75 7.28 -7.03
N VAL A 153 -0.48 7.15 -7.50
CA VAL A 153 -1.65 6.85 -6.68
C VAL A 153 -1.92 5.35 -6.73
N VAL A 154 -2.27 4.76 -5.60
CA VAL A 154 -2.42 3.31 -5.45
C VAL A 154 -3.88 2.97 -5.18
N ILE A 155 -4.36 1.94 -5.87
CA ILE A 155 -5.58 1.20 -5.52
C ILE A 155 -5.13 -0.21 -5.15
N LEU A 156 -5.43 -0.67 -3.93
CA LEU A 156 -5.09 -1.99 -3.44
C LEU A 156 -6.31 -2.91 -3.45
N LYS A 157 -6.23 -3.98 -4.23
CA LYS A 157 -7.17 -5.10 -4.20
C LYS A 157 -6.49 -6.30 -3.52
N PRO A 158 -6.71 -6.54 -2.22
CA PRO A 158 -6.11 -7.70 -1.55
C PRO A 158 -6.79 -8.99 -1.99
N SER A 159 -6.17 -10.12 -1.65
CA SER A 159 -6.79 -11.43 -1.76
C SER A 159 -8.10 -11.49 -0.98
N ALA A 160 -9.10 -12.16 -1.53
CA ALA A 160 -10.38 -12.44 -0.88
C ALA A 160 -10.24 -13.23 0.43
N GLN A 161 -9.11 -13.93 0.65
CA GLN A 161 -8.84 -14.68 1.88
C GLN A 161 -8.28 -13.80 3.01
N ALA A 162 -7.73 -12.61 2.72
CA ALA A 162 -7.19 -11.69 3.73
C ALA A 162 -7.62 -10.23 3.44
N PRO A 163 -8.93 -9.96 3.33
CA PRO A 163 -9.43 -8.68 2.85
C PRO A 163 -9.18 -7.50 3.81
N LEU A 164 -9.08 -7.75 5.13
CA LEU A 164 -8.91 -6.67 6.11
C LEU A 164 -7.59 -5.92 5.94
N VAL A 165 -6.58 -6.53 5.31
CA VAL A 165 -5.26 -5.90 5.12
C VAL A 165 -5.35 -4.56 4.41
N ALA A 166 -6.19 -4.43 3.38
CA ALA A 166 -6.34 -3.15 2.69
C ALA A 166 -7.01 -2.08 3.58
N GLU A 167 -8.03 -2.46 4.36
CA GLU A 167 -8.72 -1.55 5.28
C GLU A 167 -7.78 -1.08 6.40
N ARG A 168 -6.96 -1.97 6.95
CA ARG A 168 -5.97 -1.62 7.97
C ARG A 168 -4.86 -0.74 7.42
N MET A 169 -4.43 -0.96 6.18
CA MET A 169 -3.49 -0.06 5.51
C MET A 169 -4.11 1.31 5.23
N GLN A 170 -5.38 1.35 4.80
CA GLN A 170 -6.14 2.58 4.58
C GLN A 170 -6.25 3.39 5.88
N GLN A 171 -6.69 2.76 6.97
CA GLN A 171 -6.78 3.38 8.31
C GLN A 171 -5.43 3.91 8.80
N ALA A 172 -4.33 3.17 8.54
CA ALA A 172 -3.00 3.61 8.90
C ALA A 172 -2.55 4.84 8.09
N PHE A 173 -2.95 4.97 6.82
CA PHE A 173 -2.69 6.18 6.02
C PHE A 173 -3.59 7.35 6.42
N GLU A 174 -4.85 7.10 6.81
CA GLU A 174 -5.75 8.13 7.34
C GLU A 174 -5.23 8.77 8.63
N ALA A 175 -4.41 8.05 9.40
CA ALA A 175 -3.69 8.59 10.56
C ALA A 175 -2.46 9.46 10.18
N THR A 176 -2.21 9.70 8.89
CA THR A 176 -1.08 10.49 8.38
C THR A 176 -1.57 11.72 7.61
N GLN A 177 -0.64 12.49 7.03
CA GLN A 177 -0.93 13.60 6.13
C GLN A 177 -1.09 13.16 4.66
N LEU A 178 -1.29 11.86 4.39
CA LEU A 178 -1.54 11.38 3.03
C LEU A 178 -2.83 12.04 2.50
N PRO A 179 -2.80 12.72 1.34
CA PRO A 179 -4.01 13.26 0.75
C PRO A 179 -5.02 12.15 0.42
N GLU A 180 -6.30 12.43 0.66
CA GLU A 180 -7.40 11.53 0.33
C GLU A 180 -7.31 11.07 -1.13
N GLY A 181 -7.53 9.78 -1.37
CA GLY A 181 -7.52 9.19 -2.71
C GLY A 181 -6.15 8.79 -3.25
N VAL A 182 -5.05 9.12 -2.57
CA VAL A 182 -3.68 8.68 -2.98
C VAL A 182 -3.43 7.20 -2.70
N PHE A 183 -4.04 6.68 -1.64
CA PHE A 183 -4.16 5.24 -1.38
C PHE A 183 -5.64 4.94 -1.18
N GLN A 184 -6.11 3.84 -1.77
CA GLN A 184 -7.50 3.35 -1.75
C GLN A 184 -7.51 1.83 -1.81
#